data_AF-A0A1L2JMG2-F1
#
_entry.id   AF-A0A1L2JMG2-F1
#
_cell.length_a   1.000
_cell.length_b   1.000
_cell.length_c   1.000
_cell.angle_alpha   90.00
_cell.angle_beta   90.00
_cell.angle_gamma   90.00
#
_symmetry.space_group_name_H-M   'P 1'
#
loop_
_entity.id
_entity.type
_entity.pdbx_description
1 polymer ?
#
loop_
_entity_poly.entity_id
_entity_poly.type
_entity_poly.pdbx_seq_one_letter_code
_entity_poly.pdbx_strand_id
1 'polypeptide(L)'
;KGHYTEGAELIDNVMDAVRKEAEKSDALQGFQLTHSLGGGTGAGMGTLLVSKIKEEYPDRMLATFSVVPSPKVSDTVVEPYNATLSIHQLVENADETFCIDNDALYDICHNTLKIKSPSYDTLNHLVALVMSGVTTCLRFPGQLNSDLRKLAVNMVPFPRLHFFCVGFAPLIAEGTSKYKTFSVSELTQQMFESNNMMTACDPKHGRYLTAAAVFRGKISMKDVEEQMSNMQSRNSDYFVEWIPNNVQTAVCNVAPSG
;
A
#
# COMPACT_ATOMS: atom_id res chain seq x y z
N LYS A 1 5.51 -10.39 -24.45
CA LYS A 1 4.36 -11.33 -24.44
C LYS A 1 3.16 -10.75 -23.72
N GLY A 2 3.24 -10.54 -22.41
CA GLY A 2 2.10 -10.00 -21.64
C GLY A 2 1.59 -8.63 -22.10
N HIS A 3 2.47 -7.71 -22.54
CA HIS A 3 2.03 -6.35 -22.92
C HIS A 3 1.62 -6.20 -24.39
N TYR A 4 2.35 -6.82 -25.32
CA TYR A 4 2.21 -6.54 -26.76
C TYR A 4 1.60 -7.67 -27.59
N THR A 5 1.52 -8.91 -27.09
CA THR A 5 1.03 -10.05 -27.88
C THR A 5 -0.15 -10.73 -27.20
N GLU A 6 0.11 -11.71 -26.34
CA GLU A 6 -0.93 -12.54 -25.72
C GLU A 6 -1.88 -11.72 -24.83
N GLY A 7 -1.35 -10.75 -24.08
CA GLY A 7 -2.22 -9.89 -23.26
C GLY A 7 -3.01 -8.87 -24.07
N ALA A 8 -2.51 -8.45 -25.24
CA ALA A 8 -3.24 -7.55 -26.14
C ALA A 8 -4.41 -8.27 -26.83
N GLU A 9 -4.32 -9.58 -27.05
CA GLU A 9 -5.45 -10.38 -27.54
C GLU A 9 -6.56 -10.57 -26.49
N LEU A 10 -6.20 -10.57 -25.20
CA LEU A 10 -7.13 -10.79 -24.10
C LEU A 10 -7.69 -9.50 -23.49
N ILE A 11 -7.05 -8.36 -23.71
CA ILE A 11 -7.38 -7.11 -23.01
C ILE A 11 -8.80 -6.63 -23.28
N ASP A 12 -9.28 -6.78 -24.52
CA ASP A 12 -10.61 -6.31 -24.92
C ASP A 12 -11.71 -7.05 -24.14
N ASN A 13 -11.55 -8.36 -23.95
CA ASN A 13 -12.48 -9.17 -23.16
C ASN A 13 -12.51 -8.73 -21.68
N VAL A 14 -11.35 -8.36 -21.13
CA VAL A 14 -11.26 -7.86 -19.75
C VAL A 14 -11.89 -6.47 -19.64
N MET A 15 -11.61 -5.57 -20.58
CA MET A 15 -12.19 -4.23 -20.59
C MET A 15 -13.70 -4.27 -20.74
N ASP A 16 -14.25 -5.19 -21.53
CA ASP A 16 -15.70 -5.39 -21.62
C ASP A 16 -16.33 -5.84 -20.29
N ALA A 17 -15.62 -6.68 -19.52
CA ALA A 17 -16.07 -7.05 -18.18
C ALA A 17 -15.99 -5.85 -17.21
N VAL A 18 -14.90 -5.07 -17.28
CA VAL A 18 -14.72 -3.86 -16.47
C VAL A 18 -15.82 -2.83 -16.75
N ARG A 19 -16.15 -2.59 -18.04
CA ARG A 19 -17.26 -1.71 -18.45
C ARG A 19 -18.58 -2.13 -17.84
N LYS A 20 -18.92 -3.42 -17.91
CA LYS A 20 -20.16 -3.95 -17.34
C LYS A 20 -20.27 -3.71 -15.84
N GLU A 21 -19.17 -3.83 -15.09
CA GLU A 21 -19.19 -3.55 -13.65
C GLU A 21 -19.17 -2.04 -13.34
N ALA A 22 -18.51 -1.24 -14.18
CA ALA A 22 -18.54 0.22 -14.08
C ALA A 22 -19.96 0.77 -14.31
N GLU A 23 -20.69 0.27 -15.30
CA GLU A 23 -22.07 0.67 -15.61
C GLU A 23 -23.07 0.26 -14.52
N LYS A 24 -22.81 -0.81 -13.77
CA LYS A 24 -23.62 -1.23 -12.62
C LYS A 24 -23.43 -0.34 -11.39
N SER A 25 -22.40 0.51 -11.38
CA SER A 25 -22.06 1.33 -10.23
C SER A 25 -22.69 2.71 -10.36
N ASP A 26 -23.47 3.14 -9.37
CA ASP A 26 -24.10 4.48 -9.37
C ASP A 26 -23.06 5.62 -9.42
N ALA A 27 -21.95 5.45 -8.70
CA ALA A 27 -20.84 6.40 -8.66
C ALA A 27 -19.50 5.67 -8.48
N LEU A 28 -18.85 5.35 -9.60
CA LEU A 28 -17.52 4.74 -9.59
C LEU A 28 -16.45 5.70 -9.06
N GLN A 29 -15.76 5.34 -7.99
CA GLN A 29 -14.68 6.18 -7.44
C GLN A 29 -13.35 5.97 -8.17
N GLY A 30 -13.05 4.72 -8.52
CA GLY A 30 -11.75 4.33 -9.04
C GLY A 30 -11.60 2.82 -9.19
N PHE A 31 -10.39 2.42 -9.54
CA PHE A 31 -10.00 1.03 -9.76
C PHE A 31 -8.85 0.66 -8.83
N GLN A 32 -8.82 -0.59 -8.40
CA GLN A 32 -7.74 -1.15 -7.61
C GLN A 32 -7.16 -2.37 -8.33
N LEU A 33 -5.87 -2.34 -8.67
CA LEU A 33 -5.19 -3.44 -9.32
C LEU A 33 -4.16 -4.09 -8.38
N THR A 34 -4.30 -5.38 -8.12
CA THR A 34 -3.28 -6.19 -7.45
C THR A 34 -2.46 -6.95 -8.49
N HIS A 35 -1.14 -6.74 -8.54
CA HIS A 35 -0.28 -7.43 -9.50
C HIS A 35 1.16 -7.55 -9.02
N SER A 36 1.93 -8.45 -9.63
CA SER A 36 3.37 -8.56 -9.42
C SER A 36 4.15 -7.93 -10.55
N LEU A 37 5.26 -7.27 -10.23
CA LEU A 37 6.15 -6.62 -11.20
C LEU A 37 7.23 -7.57 -11.75
N GLY A 38 7.49 -8.69 -11.08
CA GLY A 38 8.46 -9.69 -11.52
C GLY A 38 7.95 -10.61 -12.64
N GLY A 39 6.63 -10.86 -12.70
CA GLY A 39 6.04 -11.84 -13.62
C GLY A 39 5.70 -11.29 -15.02
N GLY A 40 5.63 -12.15 -16.03
CA GLY A 40 5.29 -11.73 -17.40
C GLY A 40 3.83 -11.24 -17.57
N THR A 41 2.89 -11.84 -16.85
CA THR A 41 1.45 -11.48 -16.93
C THR A 41 1.11 -10.32 -16.02
N GLY A 42 1.45 -10.40 -14.73
CA GLY A 42 1.17 -9.33 -13.76
C GLY A 42 1.82 -8.00 -14.15
N ALA A 43 3.07 -8.05 -14.61
CA ALA A 43 3.79 -6.86 -15.02
C ALA A 43 3.33 -6.42 -16.42
N GLY A 44 3.39 -7.31 -17.42
CA GLY A 44 3.07 -6.98 -18.81
C GLY A 44 1.59 -6.68 -19.08
N MET A 45 0.70 -7.63 -18.79
CA MET A 45 -0.75 -7.45 -19.01
C MET A 45 -1.35 -6.47 -17.99
N GLY A 46 -0.87 -6.49 -16.74
CA GLY A 46 -1.34 -5.55 -15.71
C GLY A 46 -1.06 -4.09 -16.06
N THR A 47 0.14 -3.78 -16.59
CA THR A 47 0.44 -2.40 -17.04
C THR A 47 -0.33 -1.99 -18.28
N LEU A 48 -0.59 -2.92 -19.21
CA LEU A 48 -1.47 -2.67 -20.35
C LEU A 48 -2.89 -2.32 -19.89
N LEU A 49 -3.41 -3.06 -18.91
CA LEU A 49 -4.73 -2.82 -18.33
C LEU A 49 -4.80 -1.47 -17.61
N VAL A 50 -3.76 -1.11 -16.84
CA VAL A 50 -3.64 0.20 -16.21
C VAL A 50 -3.72 1.34 -17.24
N SER A 51 -2.96 1.23 -18.33
CA SER A 51 -2.98 2.23 -19.41
C SER A 51 -4.37 2.32 -20.07
N LYS A 52 -5.00 1.18 -20.39
CA LYS A 52 -6.34 1.17 -21.01
C LYS A 52 -7.42 1.72 -20.10
N ILE A 53 -7.38 1.41 -18.81
CA ILE A 53 -8.31 1.98 -17.83
C ILE A 53 -8.13 3.49 -17.73
N LYS A 54 -6.88 3.99 -17.71
CA LYS A 54 -6.60 5.43 -17.64
C LYS A 54 -7.05 6.17 -18.91
N GLU A 55 -6.92 5.55 -20.09
CA GLU A 55 -7.43 6.08 -21.36
C GLU A 55 -8.96 6.21 -21.37
N GLU A 56 -9.68 5.19 -20.88
CA GLU A 56 -11.14 5.15 -20.92
C GLU A 56 -11.81 5.91 -19.76
N TYR A 57 -11.17 5.92 -18.58
CA TYR A 57 -11.66 6.53 -17.34
C TYR A 57 -10.64 7.53 -16.75
N PRO A 58 -10.29 8.61 -17.48
CA PRO A 58 -9.20 9.52 -17.09
C PRO A 58 -9.43 10.21 -15.74
N ASP A 59 -10.68 10.51 -15.42
CA ASP A 59 -11.07 11.21 -14.17
C ASP A 59 -11.17 10.28 -12.95
N ARG A 60 -11.04 8.95 -13.12
CA ARG A 60 -11.18 7.98 -12.03
C ARG A 60 -9.81 7.69 -11.42
N MET A 61 -9.79 7.47 -10.11
CA MET A 61 -8.56 7.14 -9.39
C MET A 61 -8.11 5.72 -9.74
N LEU A 62 -6.82 5.53 -10.00
CA LEU A 62 -6.23 4.23 -10.22
C LEU A 62 -5.14 3.95 -9.18
N ALA A 63 -5.44 3.02 -8.27
CA ALA A 63 -4.52 2.55 -7.24
C ALA A 63 -4.00 1.15 -7.57
N THR A 64 -2.70 0.93 -7.43
CA THR A 64 -2.09 -0.39 -7.63
C THR A 64 -1.43 -0.90 -6.35
N PHE A 65 -1.61 -2.18 -6.06
CA PHE A 65 -0.85 -2.91 -5.06
C PHE A 65 0.15 -3.78 -5.81
N SER A 66 1.40 -3.33 -5.81
CA SER A 66 2.44 -3.84 -6.70
C SER A 66 3.49 -4.59 -5.89
N VAL A 67 3.56 -5.91 -6.11
CA VAL A 67 4.60 -6.74 -5.49
C VAL A 67 5.89 -6.57 -6.29
N VAL A 68 6.88 -5.95 -5.64
CA VAL A 68 8.22 -5.69 -6.19
C VAL A 68 9.06 -6.96 -6.04
N PRO A 69 9.83 -7.35 -7.08
CA PRO A 69 10.71 -8.50 -6.99
C PRO A 69 11.82 -8.29 -5.96
N SER A 70 12.27 -9.38 -5.33
CA SER A 70 13.40 -9.38 -4.40
C SER A 70 14.47 -10.38 -4.85
N PRO A 71 15.76 -10.00 -4.77
CA PRO A 71 16.89 -10.86 -5.15
C PRO A 71 17.06 -12.08 -4.24
N LYS A 72 16.49 -12.10 -3.03
CA LYS A 72 16.62 -13.25 -2.11
C LYS A 72 15.52 -14.30 -2.28
N VAL A 73 14.39 -13.92 -2.85
CA VAL A 73 13.17 -14.74 -2.87
C VAL A 73 12.90 -15.36 -4.24
N SER A 74 13.40 -14.75 -5.32
CA SER A 74 13.12 -15.22 -6.68
C SER A 74 14.35 -15.71 -7.43
N ASP A 75 14.22 -16.90 -8.02
CA ASP A 75 15.21 -17.52 -8.91
C ASP A 75 15.11 -17.02 -10.36
N THR A 76 14.18 -16.10 -10.66
CA THR A 76 13.91 -15.66 -12.04
C THR A 76 14.82 -14.51 -12.44
N VAL A 77 15.82 -14.80 -13.29
CA VAL A 77 16.83 -13.82 -13.76
C VAL A 77 16.25 -12.64 -14.57
N VAL A 78 15.01 -12.75 -15.06
CA VAL A 78 14.38 -11.70 -15.90
C VAL A 78 13.50 -10.72 -15.13
N GLU A 79 13.33 -10.90 -13.81
CA GLU A 79 12.50 -10.00 -13.00
C GLU A 79 12.93 -8.54 -13.01
N PRO A 80 14.23 -8.19 -12.97
CA PRO A 80 14.64 -6.79 -13.04
C PRO A 80 14.16 -6.13 -14.34
N TYR A 81 14.23 -6.83 -15.47
CA TYR A 81 13.74 -6.32 -16.75
C TYR A 81 12.23 -6.06 -16.71
N ASN A 82 11.45 -7.01 -16.20
CA ASN A 82 10.00 -6.88 -16.10
C ASN A 82 9.60 -5.72 -15.17
N ALA A 83 10.28 -5.59 -14.03
CA ALA A 83 10.02 -4.53 -13.08
C ALA A 83 10.37 -3.16 -13.64
N THR A 84 11.53 -2.99 -14.28
CA THR A 84 11.92 -1.71 -14.89
C THR A 84 10.92 -1.27 -15.96
N LEU A 85 10.54 -2.17 -16.87
CA LEU A 85 9.57 -1.87 -17.92
C LEU A 85 8.18 -1.53 -17.34
N SER A 86 7.79 -2.19 -16.25
CA SER A 86 6.47 -2.00 -15.66
C SER A 86 6.37 -0.75 -14.81
N ILE A 87 7.43 -0.43 -14.05
CA ILE A 87 7.51 0.81 -13.28
C ILE A 87 7.40 2.01 -14.22
N HIS A 88 8.04 1.98 -15.39
CA HIS A 88 7.92 3.05 -16.38
C HIS A 88 6.45 3.35 -16.73
N GLN A 89 5.63 2.30 -16.94
CA GLN A 89 4.21 2.44 -17.22
C GLN A 89 3.40 2.91 -15.99
N LEU A 90 3.74 2.44 -14.79
CA LEU A 90 3.07 2.85 -13.54
C LEU A 90 3.34 4.31 -13.19
N VAL A 91 4.54 4.81 -13.47
CA VAL A 91 4.92 6.22 -13.23
C VAL A 91 4.02 7.19 -14.01
N GLU A 92 3.53 6.79 -15.17
CA GLU A 92 2.73 7.67 -16.04
C GLU A 92 1.23 7.47 -15.88
N ASN A 93 0.78 6.24 -15.59
CA ASN A 93 -0.63 5.88 -15.67
C ASN A 93 -1.31 5.64 -14.33
N ALA A 94 -0.58 5.26 -13.28
CA ALA A 94 -1.15 5.05 -11.95
C ALA A 94 -1.19 6.36 -11.16
N ASP A 95 -2.24 6.55 -10.36
CA ASP A 95 -2.33 7.72 -9.47
C ASP A 95 -1.73 7.41 -8.09
N GLU A 96 -1.79 6.15 -7.65
CA GLU A 96 -1.23 5.65 -6.39
C GLU A 96 -0.63 4.25 -6.60
N THR A 97 0.59 4.01 -6.10
CA THR A 97 1.20 2.68 -6.14
C THR A 97 1.71 2.28 -4.76
N PHE A 98 1.09 1.29 -4.15
CA PHE A 98 1.51 0.69 -2.90
C PHE A 98 2.55 -0.41 -3.17
N CYS A 99 3.80 -0.13 -2.81
CA CYS A 99 4.93 -1.04 -3.03
C CYS A 99 5.00 -2.07 -1.91
N ILE A 100 4.94 -3.34 -2.30
CA ILE A 100 5.05 -4.47 -1.37
C ILE A 100 6.27 -5.28 -1.78
N ASP A 101 7.18 -5.51 -0.84
CA ASP A 101 8.39 -6.28 -1.06
C ASP A 101 8.28 -7.63 -0.34
N ASN A 102 8.49 -8.71 -1.09
CA ASN A 102 8.50 -10.04 -0.53
C ASN A 102 9.61 -10.21 0.52
N ASP A 103 10.81 -9.65 0.31
CA ASP A 103 11.92 -9.79 1.27
C ASP A 103 11.55 -9.20 2.63
N ALA A 104 10.96 -8.01 2.62
CA ALA A 104 10.52 -7.33 3.83
C ALA A 104 9.42 -8.12 4.54
N LEU A 105 8.48 -8.70 3.79
CA LEU A 105 7.45 -9.58 4.36
C LEU A 105 8.04 -10.87 4.95
N TYR A 106 9.04 -11.47 4.31
CA TYR A 106 9.77 -12.64 4.82
C TYR A 106 10.51 -12.29 6.12
N ASP A 107 11.20 -11.15 6.15
CA ASP A 107 11.91 -10.66 7.34
C ASP A 107 10.95 -10.37 8.49
N ILE A 108 9.79 -9.75 8.23
CA ILE A 108 8.72 -9.55 9.24
C ILE A 108 8.24 -10.90 9.79
N CYS A 109 7.93 -11.86 8.91
CA CYS A 109 7.45 -13.17 9.35
C CYS A 109 8.48 -13.91 10.21
N HIS A 110 9.75 -13.88 9.80
CA HIS A 110 10.81 -14.59 10.48
C HIS A 110 11.25 -13.90 11.78
N ASN A 111 11.54 -12.60 11.71
CA ASN A 111 12.12 -11.85 12.83
C ASN A 111 11.06 -11.38 13.82
N THR A 112 9.90 -10.91 13.35
CA THR A 112 8.86 -10.32 14.21
C THR A 112 7.82 -11.36 14.63
N LEU A 113 7.26 -12.13 13.68
CA LEU A 113 6.23 -13.14 13.97
C LEU A 113 6.79 -14.49 14.43
N LYS A 114 8.12 -14.68 14.36
CA LYS A 114 8.83 -15.91 14.76
C LYS A 114 8.40 -17.17 14.00
N ILE A 115 7.99 -17.00 12.75
CA ILE A 115 7.62 -18.09 11.85
C ILE A 115 8.88 -18.57 11.13
N LYS A 116 9.34 -19.79 11.44
CA LYS A 116 10.61 -20.33 10.91
C LYS A 116 10.62 -20.48 9.40
N SER A 117 9.48 -20.84 8.80
CA SER A 117 9.32 -21.08 7.36
C SER A 117 7.98 -20.50 6.90
N PRO A 118 7.91 -19.20 6.59
CA PRO A 118 6.66 -18.58 6.14
C PRO A 118 6.27 -19.10 4.76
N SER A 119 5.01 -19.51 4.61
CA SER A 119 4.41 -19.86 3.32
C SER A 119 3.83 -18.62 2.65
N TYR A 120 3.53 -18.71 1.34
CA TYR A 120 2.83 -17.64 0.63
C TYR A 120 1.48 -17.30 1.25
N ASP A 121 0.79 -18.26 1.87
CA ASP A 121 -0.48 -17.99 2.57
C ASP A 121 -0.28 -17.01 3.73
N THR A 122 0.81 -17.15 4.49
CA THR A 122 1.15 -16.23 5.58
C THR A 122 1.48 -14.83 5.05
N LEU A 123 2.26 -14.75 3.96
CA LEU A 123 2.61 -13.46 3.34
C LEU A 123 1.36 -12.77 2.79
N ASN A 124 0.51 -13.52 2.10
CA ASN A 124 -0.75 -13.02 1.54
C ASN A 124 -1.70 -12.56 2.64
N HIS A 125 -1.69 -13.20 3.82
CA HIS A 125 -2.46 -12.74 4.97
C HIS A 125 -2.01 -11.33 5.42
N LEU A 126 -0.71 -11.08 5.52
CA LEU A 126 -0.18 -9.75 5.86
C LEU A 126 -0.54 -8.70 4.81
N VAL A 127 -0.41 -9.04 3.52
CA VAL A 127 -0.79 -8.15 2.42
C VAL A 127 -2.28 -7.82 2.48
N ALA A 128 -3.14 -8.81 2.73
CA ALA A 128 -4.58 -8.62 2.88
C ALA A 128 -4.93 -7.69 4.06
N LEU A 129 -4.20 -7.80 5.18
CA LEU A 129 -4.38 -6.90 6.34
C LEU A 129 -4.07 -5.44 5.97
N VAL A 130 -2.98 -5.19 5.25
CA VAL A 130 -2.64 -3.83 4.79
C VAL A 130 -3.62 -3.29 3.78
N MET A 131 -3.99 -4.09 2.78
CA MET A 131 -5.01 -3.70 1.80
C MET A 131 -6.35 -3.37 2.49
N SER A 132 -6.74 -4.17 3.48
CA SER A 132 -7.90 -3.91 4.33
C SER A 132 -7.74 -2.59 5.10
N GLY A 133 -6.55 -2.33 5.66
CA GLY A 133 -6.21 -1.10 6.37
C GLY A 133 -6.37 0.15 5.49
N VAL A 134 -5.69 0.18 4.34
CA VAL A 134 -5.74 1.31 3.39
C VAL A 134 -7.16 1.58 2.91
N THR A 135 -7.93 0.53 2.62
CA THR A 135 -9.32 0.65 2.15
C THR A 135 -10.35 0.81 3.26
N THR A 136 -9.94 0.92 4.53
CA THR A 136 -10.87 1.02 5.66
C THR A 136 -11.76 2.26 5.55
N CYS A 137 -11.19 3.41 5.18
CA CYS A 137 -11.91 4.68 5.04
C CYS A 137 -12.96 4.66 3.91
N LEU A 138 -12.88 3.70 2.98
CA LEU A 138 -13.85 3.52 1.90
C LEU A 138 -15.03 2.63 2.32
N ARG A 139 -14.78 1.69 3.23
CA ARG A 139 -15.74 0.63 3.59
C ARG A 139 -16.53 0.93 4.86
N PHE A 140 -15.98 1.73 5.77
CA PHE A 140 -16.59 2.02 7.06
C PHE A 140 -16.67 3.52 7.32
N PRO A 141 -17.73 3.98 8.02
CA PRO A 141 -17.78 5.35 8.48
C PRO A 141 -16.74 5.57 9.59
N GLY A 142 -15.75 6.41 9.32
CA GLY A 142 -14.81 6.94 10.29
C GLY A 142 -15.16 8.36 10.72
N GLN A 143 -14.55 8.81 11.83
CA GLN A 143 -14.67 10.20 12.29
C GLN A 143 -13.88 11.16 11.38
N LEU A 144 -12.79 10.67 10.79
CA LEU A 144 -11.97 11.40 9.83
C LEU A 144 -11.76 10.54 8.58
N ASN A 145 -12.62 10.73 7.57
CA ASN A 145 -12.59 9.94 6.35
C ASN A 145 -11.63 10.54 5.31
N SER A 146 -10.87 9.65 4.68
CA SER A 146 -10.09 9.89 3.46
C SER A 146 -10.63 8.97 2.37
N ASP A 147 -11.24 9.54 1.33
CA ASP A 147 -11.46 8.79 0.08
C ASP A 147 -10.12 8.60 -0.66
N LEU A 148 -10.10 7.74 -1.69
CA LEU A 148 -8.89 7.51 -2.49
C LEU A 148 -8.34 8.81 -3.08
N ARG A 149 -9.23 9.71 -3.51
CA ARG A 149 -8.80 10.99 -4.09
C ARG A 149 -8.14 11.90 -3.06
N LYS A 150 -8.70 12.03 -1.85
CA LYS A 150 -8.11 12.84 -0.78
C LYS A 150 -6.82 12.24 -0.25
N LEU A 151 -6.72 10.91 -0.22
CA LEU A 151 -5.45 10.24 0.07
C LEU A 151 -4.39 10.65 -0.96
N ALA A 152 -4.69 10.52 -2.26
CA ALA A 152 -3.77 10.90 -3.33
C ALA A 152 -3.37 12.38 -3.25
N VAL A 153 -4.33 13.29 -3.09
CA VAL A 153 -4.07 14.73 -3.00
C VAL A 153 -3.16 15.09 -1.84
N ASN A 154 -3.30 14.42 -0.70
CA ASN A 154 -2.50 14.71 0.49
C ASN A 154 -1.14 14.01 0.48
N MET A 155 -1.06 12.83 -0.13
CA MET A 155 0.14 11.99 -0.11
C MET A 155 1.05 12.20 -1.32
N VAL A 156 0.54 12.68 -2.45
CA VAL A 156 1.29 12.84 -3.70
C VAL A 156 1.58 14.33 -3.95
N PRO A 157 2.71 14.87 -3.47
CA PRO A 157 3.07 16.28 -3.72
C PRO A 157 3.46 16.52 -5.19
N PHE A 158 3.97 15.49 -5.87
CA PHE A 158 4.39 15.55 -7.27
C PHE A 158 3.83 14.35 -8.03
N PRO A 159 3.27 14.53 -9.24
CA PRO A 159 2.56 13.48 -9.97
C PRO A 159 3.36 12.20 -10.26
N ARG A 160 4.70 12.26 -10.27
CA ARG A 160 5.57 11.09 -10.50
C ARG A 160 6.07 10.42 -9.21
N LEU A 161 5.82 11.03 -8.06
CA LEU A 161 6.26 10.55 -6.74
C LEU A 161 5.05 10.02 -5.95
N HIS A 162 4.38 9.02 -6.53
CA HIS A 162 3.18 8.37 -6.01
C HIS A 162 3.41 6.91 -5.58
N PHE A 163 4.67 6.54 -5.34
CA PHE A 163 5.04 5.23 -4.82
C PHE A 163 5.08 5.29 -3.29
N PHE A 164 4.22 4.51 -2.64
CA PHE A 164 4.08 4.47 -1.20
C PHE A 164 4.76 3.24 -0.61
N CYS A 165 5.57 3.48 0.42
CA CYS A 165 6.01 2.42 1.33
C CYS A 165 4.88 2.16 2.33
N VAL A 166 4.46 0.90 2.44
CA VAL A 166 3.40 0.50 3.36
C VAL A 166 3.97 -0.16 4.62
N GLY A 167 3.31 0.06 5.74
CA GLY A 167 3.63 -0.57 7.01
C GLY A 167 2.36 -0.98 7.76
N PHE A 168 2.50 -1.91 8.69
CA PHE A 168 1.39 -2.35 9.53
C PHE A 168 1.83 -2.47 10.99
N ALA A 169 0.95 -2.03 11.89
CA ALA A 169 1.09 -2.23 13.31
C ALA A 169 -0.30 -2.52 13.93
N PRO A 170 -0.39 -3.40 14.94
CA PRO A 170 0.71 -4.14 15.57
C PRO A 170 1.05 -5.44 14.83
N LEU A 171 2.34 -5.79 14.76
CA LEU A 171 2.81 -7.10 14.29
C LEU A 171 3.17 -7.97 15.50
N ILE A 172 2.34 -8.99 15.76
CA ILE A 172 2.46 -9.82 16.97
C ILE A 172 2.39 -11.28 16.56
N ALA A 173 3.29 -12.10 17.12
CA ALA A 173 3.18 -13.54 17.01
C ALA A 173 1.87 -14.05 17.64
N GLU A 174 1.22 -15.04 17.01
CA GLU A 174 -0.10 -15.56 17.42
C GLU A 174 -0.20 -15.98 18.89
N GLY A 175 0.92 -16.41 19.51
CA GLY A 175 0.96 -16.81 20.92
C GLY A 175 0.88 -15.65 21.93
N THR A 176 1.17 -14.42 21.50
CA THR A 176 1.31 -13.26 22.40
C THR A 176 0.15 -12.26 22.26
N SER A 177 -0.68 -12.39 21.21
CA SER A 177 -1.72 -11.39 20.90
C SER A 177 -2.80 -11.27 21.99
N LYS A 178 -3.15 -12.36 22.68
CA LYS A 178 -4.20 -12.39 23.71
C LYS A 178 -3.83 -11.66 25.01
N TYR A 179 -2.54 -11.43 25.25
CA TYR A 179 -2.05 -10.93 26.54
C TYR A 179 -1.51 -9.50 26.49
N LYS A 180 -1.46 -8.88 25.30
CA LYS A 180 -0.86 -7.56 25.11
C LYS A 180 -1.89 -6.56 24.64
N THR A 181 -2.22 -5.61 25.50
CA THR A 181 -2.94 -4.39 25.14
C THR A 181 -1.94 -3.35 24.65
N PHE A 182 -2.19 -2.76 23.49
CA PHE A 182 -1.33 -1.71 22.95
C PHE A 182 -1.93 -0.34 23.22
N SER A 183 -1.10 0.56 23.70
CA SER A 183 -1.42 1.97 23.74
C SER A 183 -1.25 2.61 22.35
N VAL A 184 -1.92 3.73 22.11
CA VAL A 184 -1.75 4.51 20.87
C VAL A 184 -0.28 4.90 20.67
N SER A 185 0.42 5.25 21.75
CA SER A 185 1.84 5.60 21.71
C SER A 185 2.71 4.44 21.19
N GLU A 186 2.48 3.21 21.65
CA GLU A 186 3.23 2.04 21.20
C GLU A 186 2.93 1.69 19.75
N LEU A 187 1.66 1.79 19.32
CA LEU A 187 1.28 1.58 17.93
C LEU A 187 1.93 2.61 17.00
N THR A 188 1.89 3.89 17.39
CA THR A 188 2.53 4.97 16.64
C THR A 188 4.03 4.75 16.55
N GLN A 189 4.69 4.33 17.63
CA GLN A 189 6.12 4.04 17.59
C GLN A 189 6.44 2.89 16.64
N GLN A 190 5.71 1.78 16.74
CA GLN A 190 5.91 0.61 15.88
C GLN A 190 5.69 0.93 14.40
N MET A 191 4.74 1.79 14.07
CA MET A 191 4.44 2.17 12.69
C MET A 191 5.62 2.83 11.97
N PHE A 192 6.50 3.53 12.69
CA PHE A 192 7.70 4.18 12.13
C PHE A 192 8.98 3.36 12.31
N GLU A 193 8.90 2.14 12.86
CA GLU A 193 10.04 1.24 12.93
C GLU A 193 10.32 0.61 11.55
N SER A 194 11.59 0.61 11.15
CA SER A 194 12.04 0.00 9.89
C SER A 194 11.65 -1.47 9.76
N ASN A 195 11.59 -2.20 10.88
CA ASN A 195 11.29 -3.63 10.90
C ASN A 195 9.82 -3.95 10.62
N ASN A 196 8.93 -2.95 10.66
CA ASN A 196 7.49 -3.12 10.41
C ASN A 196 7.07 -2.58 9.03
N MET A 197 8.03 -2.09 8.24
CA MET A 197 7.82 -1.68 6.86
C MET A 197 7.77 -2.91 5.95
N MET A 198 6.78 -2.97 5.06
CA MET A 198 6.62 -4.05 4.09
C MET A 198 7.35 -3.77 2.77
N THR A 199 8.25 -2.79 2.77
CA THR A 199 9.16 -2.49 1.67
C THR A 199 10.58 -2.59 2.23
N ALA A 200 11.53 -3.20 1.51
CA ALA A 200 12.92 -3.32 1.96
C ALA A 200 13.68 -1.98 1.83
N CYS A 201 13.20 -0.96 2.53
CA CYS A 201 13.76 0.37 2.59
C CYS A 201 13.83 0.79 4.05
N ASP A 202 15.00 1.22 4.51
CA ASP A 202 15.14 1.83 5.83
C ASP A 202 14.76 3.32 5.74
N PRO A 203 13.66 3.74 6.38
CA PRO A 203 13.20 5.13 6.29
C PRO A 203 14.20 6.14 6.86
N LYS A 204 15.13 5.70 7.72
CA LYS A 204 16.14 6.57 8.34
C LYS A 204 17.20 7.08 7.36
N HIS A 205 17.38 6.41 6.22
CA HIS A 205 18.30 6.87 5.17
C HIS A 205 17.69 7.92 4.25
N GLY A 206 16.42 8.28 4.46
CA GLY A 206 15.71 9.27 3.67
C GLY A 206 14.96 10.28 4.53
N ARG A 207 14.07 11.03 3.88
CA ARG A 207 13.10 11.89 4.54
C ARG A 207 11.70 11.60 4.00
N TYR A 208 10.71 11.61 4.88
CA TYR A 208 9.30 11.53 4.52
C TYR A 208 8.85 12.84 3.88
N LEU A 209 8.37 12.74 2.64
CA LEU A 209 7.65 13.83 1.98
C LEU A 209 6.30 14.02 2.64
N THR A 210 5.54 12.92 2.74
CA THR A 210 4.18 12.84 3.28
C THR A 210 4.03 11.49 3.99
N ALA A 211 3.13 11.41 4.98
CA ALA A 211 2.81 10.19 5.70
C ALA A 211 1.31 10.14 6.02
N ALA A 212 0.69 8.97 5.87
CA ALA A 212 -0.69 8.74 6.28
C ALA A 212 -0.75 7.61 7.30
N ALA A 213 -1.47 7.84 8.39
CA ALA A 213 -1.64 6.88 9.48
C ALA A 213 -3.13 6.60 9.70
N VAL A 214 -3.55 5.35 9.45
CA VAL A 214 -4.95 4.93 9.60
C VAL A 214 -5.08 4.09 10.87
N PHE A 215 -5.69 4.67 11.91
CA PHE A 215 -5.98 4.00 13.17
C PHE A 215 -7.37 3.35 13.12
N ARG A 216 -7.47 2.15 13.69
CA ARG A 216 -8.71 1.37 13.72
C ARG A 216 -9.05 0.90 15.13
N GLY A 217 -10.31 1.04 15.51
CA GLY A 217 -10.85 0.65 16.82
C GLY A 217 -11.36 1.84 17.63
N LYS A 218 -11.77 1.56 18.88
CA LYS A 218 -12.27 2.58 19.80
C LYS A 218 -11.10 3.34 20.41
N ILE A 219 -10.63 4.38 19.72
CA ILE A 219 -9.46 5.16 20.09
C ILE A 219 -9.85 6.64 20.22
N SER A 220 -9.30 7.33 21.21
CA SER A 220 -9.45 8.78 21.39
C SER A 220 -8.70 9.52 20.29
N MET A 221 -9.38 10.37 19.51
CA MET A 221 -8.72 11.17 18.47
C MET A 221 -7.69 12.14 19.05
N LYS A 222 -7.95 12.68 20.24
CA LYS A 222 -7.00 13.56 20.93
C LYS A 222 -5.67 12.85 21.18
N ASP A 223 -5.74 11.60 21.62
CA ASP A 223 -4.54 10.82 21.94
C ASP A 223 -3.75 10.51 20.66
N VAL A 224 -4.45 10.22 19.56
CA VAL A 224 -3.81 9.99 18.23
C VAL A 224 -3.09 11.25 17.75
N GLU A 225 -3.76 12.40 17.76
CA GLU A 225 -3.16 13.66 17.32
C GLU A 225 -1.95 14.06 18.18
N GLU A 226 -2.05 13.92 19.50
CA GLU A 226 -0.95 14.19 20.43
C GLU A 226 0.25 13.27 20.17
N GLN A 227 0.02 11.96 20.01
CA GLN A 227 1.11 11.01 19.74
C GLN A 227 1.75 11.23 18.37
N MET A 228 0.97 11.56 17.34
CA MET A 228 1.50 11.83 16.01
C MET A 228 2.31 13.14 15.98
N SER A 229 1.84 14.19 16.67
CA SER A 229 2.59 15.43 16.83
C SER A 229 3.90 15.23 17.59
N ASN A 230 3.87 14.43 18.66
CA ASN A 230 5.06 14.09 19.45
C ASN A 230 6.08 13.30 18.61
N MET A 231 5.61 12.33 17.81
CA MET A 231 6.46 11.55 16.91
C MET A 231 7.11 12.44 15.86
N GLN A 232 6.33 13.33 15.22
CA GLN A 232 6.83 14.25 14.21
C GLN A 232 7.87 15.22 14.79
N SER A 233 7.64 15.73 16.00
CA SER A 233 8.58 16.64 16.67
C SER A 233 9.90 15.95 17.03
N ARG A 234 9.84 14.70 17.54
CA ARG A 234 11.03 13.90 17.87
C ARG A 234 11.84 13.52 16.64
N ASN A 235 11.18 13.29 15.51
CA ASN A 235 11.77 12.81 14.27
C ASN A 235 11.80 13.89 13.19
N SER A 236 11.80 15.18 13.57
CA SER A 236 11.66 16.31 12.64
C SER A 236 12.70 16.31 11.51
N ASP A 237 13.93 15.87 11.78
CA ASP A 237 15.00 15.74 10.79
C ASP A 237 14.67 14.75 9.65
N TYR A 238 13.81 13.75 9.94
CA TYR A 238 13.35 12.74 8.98
C TYR A 238 12.12 13.22 8.20
N PHE A 239 11.55 14.38 8.49
CA PHE A 239 10.47 14.98 7.72
C PHE A 239 11.00 16.14 6.89
N VAL A 240 10.34 16.37 5.77
CA VAL A 240 10.68 17.48 4.88
C VAL A 240 10.05 18.78 5.39
N GLU A 241 10.86 19.82 5.58
CA GLU A 241 10.42 21.09 6.19
C GLU A 241 9.52 21.95 5.28
N TRP A 242 9.66 21.81 3.95
CA TRP A 242 8.95 22.65 2.99
C TRP A 242 7.50 22.20 2.72
N ILE A 243 7.10 21.01 3.17
CA ILE A 243 5.70 20.56 3.16
C ILE A 243 5.15 20.75 4.59
N PRO A 244 4.37 21.80 4.86
CA PRO A 244 3.72 21.96 6.15
C PRO A 244 2.67 20.87 6.35
N ASN A 245 2.51 20.39 7.59
CA ASN A 245 1.49 19.39 7.96
C ASN A 245 1.50 18.13 7.09
N ASN A 246 2.69 17.57 6.85
CA ASN A 246 2.89 16.42 5.97
C ASN A 246 2.44 15.06 6.54
N VAL A 247 1.84 15.03 7.73
CA VAL A 247 1.33 13.83 8.35
C VAL A 247 -0.19 13.91 8.44
N GLN A 248 -0.86 13.01 7.73
CA GLN A 248 -2.30 12.84 7.81
C GLN A 248 -2.65 11.67 8.74
N THR A 249 -3.60 11.89 9.63
CA THR A 249 -4.19 10.83 10.45
C THR A 249 -5.58 10.50 9.93
N ALA A 250 -6.05 9.27 10.15
CA ALA A 250 -7.43 8.88 9.94
C ALA A 250 -7.83 7.92 11.06
N VAL A 251 -9.06 8.01 11.55
CA VAL A 251 -9.55 7.17 12.64
C VAL A 251 -10.88 6.52 12.26
N CYS A 252 -10.89 5.20 12.27
CA CYS A 252 -12.08 4.39 12.06
C CYS A 252 -12.46 3.65 13.34
N ASN A 253 -13.73 3.77 13.76
CA ASN A 253 -14.23 3.13 14.97
C ASN A 253 -14.35 1.60 14.85
N VAL A 254 -14.32 1.07 13.62
CA VAL A 254 -14.45 -0.37 13.35
C VAL A 254 -13.08 -1.03 13.42
N ALA A 255 -12.89 -1.82 14.49
CA ALA A 255 -11.69 -2.63 14.68
C ALA A 255 -11.49 -3.63 13.53
N PRO A 256 -10.24 -4.01 13.21
CA PRO A 256 -9.98 -5.11 12.30
C PRO A 256 -10.57 -6.42 12.82
N SER A 257 -10.98 -7.30 11.91
CA SER A 257 -11.39 -8.66 12.25
C SER A 257 -10.14 -9.49 12.44
N GLY A 258 -9.81 -9.82 13.69
CA GLY A 258 -8.63 -10.58 14.10
C GLY A 258 -8.53 -10.69 15.60
#